data_AF-A0A1F6PU06-F1
#
_entry.id   AF-A0A1F6PU06-F1
#
_cell.length_a   1.000
_cell.length_b   1.000
_cell.length_c   1.000
_cell.angle_alpha   90.00
_cell.angle_beta   90.00
_cell.angle_gamma   90.00
#
_symmetry.space_group_name_H-M   'P 1'
#
loop_
_entity.id
_entity.type
_entity.pdbx_description
1 polymer ?
#
loop_
_entity_poly.entity_id
_entity_poly.type
_entity_poly.pdbx_seq_one_letter_code
_entity_poly.pdbx_strand_id
1 'polypeptide(L)'
;MFGNPETTTGGNALKYYASLRLDIRKIETLKKDGVEFGNRVKVKVVKNKVAPPFRISEFDIIYGEGVSKVGCILDVAVDMDIINKSGSWFSYNDNKLGQGRDKAVEFLKENTDLLLEVENLVRNNIKGVAAVLSVEIPEAEDN
;
A
#
# COMPACT_ATOMS: atom_id res chain seq x y z
N MET A 1 0.61 -32.16 -11.12
CA MET A 1 1.62 -31.34 -10.41
C MET A 1 0.85 -30.46 -9.42
N PHE A 2 0.98 -30.69 -8.12
CA PHE A 2 0.22 -29.97 -7.09
C PHE A 2 0.97 -28.71 -6.64
N GLY A 3 0.28 -27.56 -6.57
CA GLY A 3 0.83 -26.29 -6.07
C GLY A 3 1.10 -25.23 -7.16
N ASN A 4 1.59 -24.05 -6.73
CA ASN A 4 1.98 -22.96 -7.63
C ASN A 4 3.24 -23.37 -8.43
N PRO A 5 3.21 -23.35 -9.78
CA PRO A 5 4.36 -23.73 -10.61
C PRO A 5 5.54 -22.73 -10.57
N GLU A 6 5.37 -21.53 -10.02
CA GLU A 6 6.40 -20.50 -10.00
C GLU A 6 7.55 -20.83 -9.03
N THR A 7 8.78 -20.85 -9.56
CA THR A 7 10.02 -21.05 -8.78
C THR A 7 11.00 -19.91 -9.06
N THR A 8 11.69 -19.44 -8.02
CA THR A 8 12.77 -18.44 -8.14
C THR A 8 14.08 -19.12 -8.52
N THR A 9 14.86 -18.50 -9.41
CA THR A 9 16.20 -18.97 -9.79
C THR A 9 17.19 -18.90 -8.60
N GLY A 10 18.31 -19.60 -8.70
CA GLY A 10 19.34 -19.62 -7.64
C GLY A 10 19.14 -20.67 -6.54
N GLY A 11 18.30 -21.67 -6.80
CA GLY A 11 18.06 -22.79 -5.87
C GLY A 11 17.31 -22.38 -4.60
N ASN A 12 17.45 -23.17 -3.54
CA ASN A 12 16.64 -23.03 -2.34
C ASN A 12 17.27 -22.16 -1.23
N ALA A 13 18.57 -21.84 -1.32
CA ALA A 13 19.27 -21.14 -0.24
C ALA A 13 18.61 -19.78 0.08
N LEU A 14 18.34 -18.96 -0.94
CA LEU A 14 17.72 -17.64 -0.76
C LEU A 14 16.36 -17.73 -0.05
N LYS A 15 15.58 -18.79 -0.29
CA LYS A 15 14.28 -19.01 0.37
C LYS A 15 14.43 -19.12 1.89
N TYR A 16 15.50 -19.72 2.39
CA TYR A 16 15.72 -19.92 3.84
C TYR A 16 16.43 -18.72 4.50
N TYR A 17 17.44 -18.18 3.83
CA TYR A 17 18.26 -17.09 4.38
C TYR A 17 17.59 -15.72 4.33
N ALA A 18 16.73 -15.44 3.32
CA ALA A 18 16.04 -14.16 3.25
C ALA A 18 15.15 -13.92 4.48
N SER A 19 15.31 -12.76 5.14
CA SER A 19 14.44 -12.33 6.24
C SER A 19 13.07 -11.85 5.74
N LEU A 20 13.04 -11.28 4.53
CA LEU A 20 11.85 -10.79 3.86
C LEU A 20 11.82 -11.32 2.43
N ARG A 21 10.65 -11.74 1.95
CA ARG A 21 10.42 -12.05 0.53
C ARG A 21 9.13 -11.38 0.07
N LEU A 22 9.24 -10.64 -1.02
CA LEU A 22 8.16 -9.90 -1.64
C LEU A 22 7.86 -10.53 -3.01
N ASP A 23 6.59 -10.80 -3.27
CA ASP A 23 6.07 -11.18 -4.59
C ASP A 23 5.37 -9.96 -5.18
N ILE A 24 5.92 -9.44 -6.28
CA ILE A 24 5.47 -8.21 -6.93
C ILE A 24 4.81 -8.60 -8.25
N ARG A 25 3.56 -8.18 -8.43
CA ARG A 25 2.78 -8.46 -9.65
C ARG A 25 2.09 -7.20 -10.16
N LYS A 26 2.15 -6.97 -11.46
CA LYS A 26 1.35 -5.93 -12.10
C LYS A 26 -0.12 -6.37 -12.13
N ILE A 27 -1.01 -5.48 -11.69
CA ILE A 27 -2.47 -5.68 -11.74
C ILE A 27 -3.02 -5.06 -13.03
N GLU A 28 -2.78 -3.75 -13.20
CA GLU A 28 -3.41 -2.94 -14.23
C GLU A 28 -2.41 -1.91 -14.77
N THR A 29 -2.55 -1.56 -16.05
CA THR A 29 -1.81 -0.45 -16.66
C THR A 29 -2.67 0.81 -16.56
N LEU A 30 -2.13 1.87 -15.94
CA LEU A 30 -2.80 3.15 -15.80
C LEU A 30 -2.68 3.96 -17.10
N LYS A 31 -3.82 4.39 -17.64
CA LYS A 31 -3.93 5.17 -18.88
C LYS A 31 -4.62 6.50 -18.62
N LYS A 32 -4.08 7.57 -19.19
CA LYS A 32 -4.65 8.91 -19.15
C LYS A 32 -4.61 9.50 -20.55
N ASP A 33 -5.76 9.91 -21.06
CA ASP A 33 -5.91 10.49 -22.41
C ASP A 33 -5.32 9.61 -23.54
N GLY A 34 -5.40 8.28 -23.38
CA GLY A 34 -4.88 7.30 -24.34
C GLY A 34 -3.38 6.97 -24.19
N VAL A 35 -2.65 7.66 -23.31
CA VAL A 35 -1.24 7.41 -23.04
C VAL A 35 -1.07 6.59 -21.76
N GLU A 36 -0.21 5.57 -21.80
CA GLU A 36 0.17 4.77 -20.63
C GLU A 36 1.13 5.57 -19.76
N PHE A 37 0.69 5.95 -18.55
CA PHE A 37 1.49 6.78 -17.64
C PHE A 37 2.04 6.01 -16.44
N GLY A 38 1.56 4.79 -16.18
CA GLY A 38 2.07 3.97 -15.08
C GLY A 38 1.41 2.60 -14.98
N ASN A 39 1.74 1.88 -13.91
CA ASN A 39 1.16 0.58 -13.58
C ASN A 39 0.70 0.54 -12.13
N ARG A 40 -0.47 -0.03 -11.88
CA ARG A 40 -0.87 -0.43 -10.52
C ARG A 40 -0.31 -1.81 -10.22
N VAL A 41 0.40 -1.90 -9.10
CA VAL A 41 1.20 -3.07 -8.71
C VAL A 41 0.74 -3.57 -7.35
N LYS A 42 0.64 -4.90 -7.24
CA LYS A 42 0.38 -5.62 -6.01
C LYS A 42 1.67 -6.21 -5.48
N VAL A 43 1.95 -5.99 -4.21
CA VAL A 43 3.07 -6.62 -3.51
C VAL A 43 2.53 -7.46 -2.37
N LYS A 44 2.82 -8.76 -2.40
CA LYS A 44 2.49 -9.69 -1.32
C LYS A 44 3.76 -10.05 -0.55
N VAL A 45 3.70 -9.92 0.77
CA VAL A 45 4.79 -10.36 1.66
C VAL A 45 4.69 -11.87 1.85
N VAL A 46 5.43 -12.64 1.06
CA VAL A 46 5.40 -14.12 1.10
C VAL A 46 6.18 -14.68 2.28
N LYS A 47 7.22 -13.98 2.74
CA LYS A 47 7.98 -14.33 3.93
C LYS A 47 8.33 -13.08 4.72
N ASN A 48 8.13 -13.12 6.03
CA ASN A 48 8.52 -12.08 6.95
C ASN A 48 9.00 -12.71 8.26
N LYS A 49 10.23 -12.40 8.69
CA LYS A 49 10.81 -12.85 9.96
C LYS A 49 10.72 -11.80 11.08
N VAL A 50 10.25 -10.58 10.78
CA VAL A 50 10.26 -9.44 11.72
C VAL A 50 8.85 -9.04 12.16
N ALA A 51 7.85 -9.29 11.34
CA ALA A 51 6.45 -8.93 11.58
C ALA A 51 5.51 -9.96 10.91
N PRO A 52 4.18 -9.87 11.11
CA PRO A 52 3.23 -10.81 10.52
C PRO A 52 3.40 -10.92 8.99
N PRO A 53 3.52 -12.13 8.43
CA PRO A 53 3.64 -12.36 6.99
C PRO A 53 2.28 -12.24 6.26
N PHE A 54 2.29 -12.42 4.94
CA PHE A 54 1.11 -12.49 4.04
C PHE A 54 0.29 -11.21 3.88
N ARG A 55 0.77 -10.09 4.41
CA ARG A 55 0.20 -8.77 4.10
C ARG A 55 0.37 -8.43 2.63
N ILE A 56 -0.60 -7.69 2.12
CA ILE A 56 -0.68 -7.23 0.75
C ILE A 56 -0.62 -5.70 0.78
N SER A 57 0.12 -5.11 -0.15
CA SER A 57 0.12 -3.68 -0.42
C SER A 57 -0.13 -3.46 -1.90
N GLU A 58 -0.96 -2.48 -2.23
CA GLU A 58 -1.23 -2.07 -3.59
C GLU A 58 -0.80 -0.61 -3.74
N PHE A 59 -0.05 -0.32 -4.79
CA PHE A 59 0.42 1.03 -5.07
C PHE A 59 0.64 1.25 -6.57
N ASP A 60 0.68 2.51 -6.95
CA ASP A 60 0.89 2.94 -8.32
C ASP A 60 2.37 3.27 -8.56
N ILE A 61 2.91 2.74 -9.65
CA ILE A 61 4.25 3.07 -10.17
C ILE A 61 4.06 3.92 -11.42
N ILE A 62 4.44 5.20 -11.33
CA ILE A 62 4.36 6.16 -12.44
C ILE A 62 5.69 6.14 -13.19
N TYR A 63 5.64 6.12 -14.52
CA TYR A 63 6.85 6.15 -15.33
C TYR A 63 7.59 7.48 -15.19
N GLY A 64 8.90 7.44 -14.93
CA GLY A 64 9.74 8.63 -14.73
C GLY A 64 9.76 9.19 -13.30
N GLU A 65 8.72 8.96 -12.49
CA GLU A 65 8.65 9.40 -11.08
C GLU A 65 8.91 8.24 -10.10
N GLY A 66 8.57 7.00 -10.47
CA GLY A 66 8.67 5.83 -9.61
C GLY A 66 7.42 5.61 -8.76
N VAL A 67 7.59 5.15 -7.53
CA VAL A 67 6.46 4.84 -6.63
C VAL A 67 5.80 6.13 -6.15
N SER A 68 4.49 6.27 -6.39
CA SER A 68 3.74 7.45 -5.97
C SER A 68 3.48 7.44 -4.45
N LYS A 69 4.39 8.04 -3.67
CA LYS A 69 4.25 8.13 -2.20
C LYS A 69 2.95 8.82 -1.80
N VAL A 70 2.62 9.94 -2.44
CA VAL A 70 1.43 10.75 -2.14
C VAL A 70 0.15 9.97 -2.44
N GLY A 71 0.12 9.24 -3.57
CA GLY A 71 -1.02 8.37 -3.90
C GLY A 71 -1.22 7.25 -2.87
N CYS A 72 -0.14 6.66 -2.36
CA CYS A 72 -0.21 5.66 -1.30
C CYS A 72 -0.75 6.23 0.01
N ILE A 73 -0.30 7.43 0.41
CA ILE A 73 -0.78 8.09 1.63
C ILE A 73 -2.27 8.40 1.51
N LEU A 74 -2.71 8.91 0.37
CA LEU A 74 -4.12 9.20 0.12
C LEU A 74 -4.99 7.94 0.23
N ASP A 75 -4.56 6.82 -0.38
CA ASP A 75 -5.29 5.55 -0.29
C ASP A 75 -5.44 5.07 1.14
N VAL A 76 -4.33 5.04 1.87
CA VAL A 76 -4.34 4.57 3.27
C VAL A 76 -5.16 5.53 4.15
N ALA A 77 -5.10 6.83 3.90
CA ALA A 77 -5.88 7.82 4.63
C ALA A 77 -7.40 7.68 4.37
N VAL A 78 -7.79 7.31 3.16
CA VAL A 78 -9.20 7.01 2.82
C VAL A 78 -9.64 5.71 3.47
N ASP A 79 -8.81 4.66 3.44
CA ASP A 79 -9.09 3.38 4.08
C ASP A 79 -9.22 3.49 5.61
N MET A 80 -8.58 4.50 6.22
CA MET A 80 -8.63 4.79 7.66
C MET A 80 -9.67 5.85 8.04
N ASP A 81 -10.53 6.25 7.12
CA ASP A 81 -11.54 7.30 7.31
C ASP A 81 -10.98 8.66 7.77
N ILE A 82 -9.68 8.92 7.54
CA ILE A 82 -9.03 10.22 7.80
C ILE A 82 -9.41 11.21 6.70
N ILE A 83 -9.45 10.73 5.44
CA ILE A 83 -9.91 11.50 4.29
C ILE A 83 -11.27 10.94 3.86
N ASN A 84 -12.28 11.80 3.90
CA ASN A 84 -13.62 11.44 3.49
C ASN A 84 -13.77 11.47 1.97
N LYS A 85 -14.28 10.38 1.41
CA LYS A 85 -14.61 10.27 -0.02
C LYS A 85 -16.12 10.33 -0.21
N SER A 86 -16.64 11.47 -0.64
CA SER A 86 -18.05 11.65 -1.01
C SER A 86 -18.22 11.48 -2.52
N GLY A 87 -18.44 10.23 -2.95
CA GLY A 87 -18.54 9.87 -4.37
C GLY A 87 -17.21 10.07 -5.10
N SER A 88 -17.14 11.05 -6.00
CA SER A 88 -15.92 11.41 -6.72
C SER A 88 -15.12 12.53 -6.04
N TRP A 89 -15.59 13.08 -4.91
CA TRP A 89 -14.92 14.16 -4.19
C TRP A 89 -14.14 13.64 -2.99
N PHE A 90 -12.95 14.20 -2.80
CA PHE A 90 -12.12 13.96 -1.61
C PHE A 90 -12.10 15.22 -0.74
N SER A 91 -12.34 15.03 0.55
CA SER A 91 -12.34 16.09 1.56
C SER A 91 -11.57 15.64 2.78
N TYR A 92 -10.78 16.55 3.34
CA TYR A 92 -10.07 16.38 4.60
C TYR A 92 -10.56 17.44 5.57
N ASN A 93 -11.15 17.01 6.70
CA ASN A 93 -11.89 17.89 7.61
C ASN A 93 -12.91 18.73 6.83
N ASP A 94 -12.73 20.06 6.77
CA ASP A 94 -13.58 21.00 6.04
C ASP A 94 -13.01 21.42 4.67
N ASN A 95 -11.79 21.00 4.33
CA ASN A 95 -11.12 21.36 3.08
C ASN A 95 -11.41 20.36 1.97
N LYS A 96 -11.83 20.87 0.81
CA LYS A 96 -11.99 20.07 -0.41
C LYS A 96 -10.63 19.89 -1.09
N LEU A 97 -10.14 18.66 -1.11
CA LEU A 97 -8.87 18.29 -1.75
C LEU A 97 -9.01 18.27 -3.28
N GLY A 98 -10.18 17.87 -3.79
CA GLY A 98 -10.45 17.88 -5.23
C GLY A 98 -11.44 16.81 -5.67
N GLN A 99 -11.79 16.87 -6.96
CA GLN A 99 -12.61 15.87 -7.63
C GLN A 99 -11.70 14.85 -8.34
N GLY A 100 -11.78 13.60 -7.91
CA GLY A 100 -10.95 12.51 -8.43
C GLY A 100 -9.61 12.38 -7.73
N ARG A 101 -9.01 11.20 -7.88
CA ARG A 101 -7.74 10.82 -7.24
C ARG A 101 -6.59 11.71 -7.68
N ASP A 102 -6.46 11.94 -8.98
CA ASP A 102 -5.35 12.72 -9.57
C ASP A 102 -5.28 14.14 -9.01
N LYS A 103 -6.42 14.85 -8.95
CA LYS A 103 -6.48 16.21 -8.41
C LYS A 103 -6.18 16.26 -6.92
N ALA A 104 -6.65 15.27 -6.16
CA ALA A 104 -6.33 15.17 -4.73
C ALA A 104 -4.83 14.92 -4.50
N VAL A 105 -4.19 14.10 -5.34
CA VAL A 105 -2.74 13.87 -5.29
C VAL A 105 -1.96 15.14 -5.66
N GLU A 106 -2.38 15.86 -6.69
CA GLU A 106 -1.77 17.13 -7.10
C GLU A 106 -1.89 18.19 -5.99
N PHE A 107 -3.07 18.34 -5.40
CA PHE A 107 -3.29 19.24 -4.28
C PHE A 107 -2.41 18.90 -3.06
N LEU A 108 -2.25 17.61 -2.74
CA LEU A 108 -1.38 17.15 -1.65
C LEU A 108 0.11 17.32 -1.97
N LYS A 109 0.50 17.24 -3.26
CA LYS A 109 1.87 17.53 -3.69
C LYS A 109 2.21 19.01 -3.54
N GLU A 110 1.27 19.90 -3.83
CA GLU A 110 1.44 21.34 -3.67
C GLU A 110 1.45 21.76 -2.19
N ASN A 111 0.66 21.11 -1.34
CA ASN A 111 0.52 21.43 0.07
C ASN A 111 1.32 20.44 0.95
N THR A 112 2.63 20.64 1.03
CA THR A 112 3.54 19.73 1.75
C THR A 112 3.25 19.66 3.25
N ASP A 113 2.81 20.76 3.88
CA ASP A 113 2.46 20.80 5.30
C ASP A 113 1.27 19.88 5.62
N LEU A 114 0.23 19.96 4.79
CA LEU A 114 -0.97 19.13 4.92
C LEU A 114 -0.65 17.64 4.65
N LEU A 115 0.20 17.36 3.66
CA LEU A 115 0.66 16.00 3.39
C LEU A 115 1.39 15.40 4.59
N LEU A 116 2.23 16.19 5.27
CA LEU A 116 3.02 15.74 6.42
C LEU A 116 2.12 15.51 7.65
N GLU A 117 1.11 16.35 7.84
CA GLU A 117 0.07 16.16 8.85
C GLU A 117 -0.68 14.84 8.63
N VAL A 118 -1.21 14.62 7.42
CA VAL A 118 -1.93 13.39 7.06
C VAL A 118 -1.02 12.16 7.17
N GLU A 119 0.23 12.25 6.72
CA GLU A 119 1.21 11.16 6.86
C GLU A 119 1.44 10.78 8.33
N ASN A 120 1.56 11.77 9.22
CA ASN A 120 1.75 11.53 10.64
C ASN A 120 0.52 10.89 11.29
N LEU A 121 -0.69 11.38 10.96
CA LEU A 121 -1.94 10.79 11.44
C LEU A 121 -2.08 9.33 11.00
N VAL A 122 -1.84 9.06 9.71
CA VAL A 122 -1.85 7.70 9.15
C VAL A 122 -0.84 6.80 9.87
N ARG A 123 0.41 7.25 10.02
CA ARG A 123 1.46 6.46 10.69
C ARG A 123 1.16 6.18 12.16
N ASN A 124 0.59 7.14 12.87
CA ASN A 124 0.22 6.98 14.28
C ASN A 124 -0.93 5.99 14.44
N ASN A 125 -1.93 6.06 13.56
CA ASN A 125 -3.05 5.14 13.58
C ASN A 125 -2.59 3.69 13.26
N ILE A 126 -1.72 3.51 12.26
CA ILE A 126 -1.11 2.21 11.94
C ILE A 126 -0.31 1.63 13.11
N LYS A 127 0.45 2.46 13.84
CA LYS A 127 1.22 1.99 15.01
C LYS A 127 0.31 1.52 16.14
N GLY A 128 -0.84 2.19 16.35
CA GLY A 128 -1.88 1.72 17.27
C GLY A 128 -2.42 0.36 16.85
N VAL A 129 -2.76 0.18 15.57
CA VAL A 129 -3.29 -1.08 15.04
C VAL A 129 -2.24 -2.21 15.03
N ALA A 130 -0.96 -1.90 14.80
CA ALA A 130 0.12 -2.87 14.86
C ALA A 130 0.36 -3.44 16.26
N ALA A 131 0.12 -2.63 17.32
CA ALA A 131 0.19 -3.08 18.70
C ALA A 131 -0.99 -3.99 19.10
N VAL A 132 -2.17 -3.78 18.51
CA VAL A 132 -3.37 -4.61 18.75
C VAL A 132 -3.25 -5.97 18.04
N LEU A 133 -2.76 -5.99 16.79
CA LEU A 133 -2.59 -7.23 16.01
C LEU A 133 -1.52 -8.19 16.54
N SER A 134 -0.57 -7.73 17.37
CA SER A 134 0.36 -8.63 18.06
C SER A 134 -0.27 -9.45 19.19
N VAL A 135 -1.52 -9.17 19.57
CA VAL A 135 -2.19 -9.80 20.73
C VAL A 135 -3.08 -11.00 20.33
N GLU A 136 -3.49 -11.12 19.07
CA GLU A 136 -4.46 -12.14 18.63
C GLU A 136 -3.82 -13.32 17.86
N ILE A 137 -2.85 -14.01 18.48
CA ILE A 137 -2.59 -15.40 18.10
C ILE A 137 -3.31 -16.27 19.14
N PRO A 138 -4.53 -16.79 18.85
CA PRO A 138 -5.06 -17.87 19.67
C PRO A 138 -4.11 -19.06 19.49
N GLU A 139 -3.51 -19.48 20.60
CA GLU A 139 -2.76 -20.73 20.65
C GLU A 139 -3.70 -21.83 20.17
N ALA A 140 -3.37 -22.43 19.01
CA ALA A 140 -4.04 -23.62 18.55
C ALA A 140 -3.74 -24.72 19.58
N GLU A 141 -4.77 -25.17 20.29
CA GLU A 141 -4.72 -26.34 21.14
C GLU A 141 -4.27 -27.54 20.30
N ASP A 142 -3.03 -27.99 20.52
CA ASP A 142 -2.53 -29.29 20.07
C ASP A 142 -3.34 -30.39 20.78
N ASN A 143 -3.95 -31.27 19.99
CA ASN A 143 -4.61 -32.51 20.41
C ASN A 143 -3.93 -33.69 19.74
#